data_AF-A0A168L4V9-F1
#
_entry.id   AF-A0A168L4V9-F1
#
_cell.length_a   1.000
_cell.length_b   1.000
_cell.length_c   1.000
_cell.angle_alpha   90.00
_cell.angle_beta   90.00
_cell.angle_gamma   90.00
#
_symmetry.space_group_name_H-M   'P 1'
#
loop_
_entity.id
_entity.type
_entity.pdbx_description
1 polymer ?
#
loop_
_entity_poly.entity_id
_entity_poly.type
_entity_poly.pdbx_seq_one_letter_code
_entity_poly.pdbx_strand_id
1 'polypeptide(L)'
;MYYRGHLHNPHHPICNMTLGQFFKTYHVHSYFAHEIFVPLFAAVCTNSYQSMLNYPASDILEYMAMGLFQESYVAGFGVQQVVKNMSAPLQNVHLETQITSIKPNAKPQHRFELTDEHGQVYDIDHIIFATQGNQAVSMLKEYVSSLKQGQEASFDSWKSASEPMIKSVQAQMDMLQTFCYDTALVVNHTDTRLLPSDQSNWKALNLAIVDKSVDPGDSDLIVPYPHDTTMATHIINLTHSSLKKKTDHLYMQTTNPCVAVDPKKVLSVAWFERATVTLESKKALQQLFSVDKDTSEISLGACQGKNGIWFVGSYCWKGIPLLEGCVASAEYVVTRGIAPAEGIEIQVPW
;
A
#
# COMPACT_ATOMS: atom_id res chain seq x y z
N MET A 1 -22.70 -16.11 0.51
CA MET A 1 -21.70 -16.84 -0.30
C MET A 1 -20.29 -16.68 0.26
N TYR A 2 -19.90 -15.50 0.78
CA TYR A 2 -18.59 -15.24 1.41
C TYR A 2 -18.10 -16.36 2.35
N TYR A 3 -18.92 -16.78 3.31
CA TYR A 3 -18.56 -17.83 4.29
C TYR A 3 -18.62 -19.28 3.77
N ARG A 4 -18.82 -19.52 2.47
CA ARG A 4 -19.02 -20.87 1.89
C ARG A 4 -18.00 -21.20 0.79
N GLY A 5 -16.73 -20.85 1.00
CA GLY A 5 -15.65 -21.15 0.08
C GLY A 5 -14.36 -21.60 0.78
N HIS A 6 -13.38 -22.05 0.00
CA HIS A 6 -12.08 -22.50 0.49
C HIS A 6 -11.00 -21.40 0.49
N LEU A 7 -11.41 -20.13 0.38
CA LEU A 7 -10.51 -18.97 0.19
C LEU A 7 -9.60 -18.70 1.41
N HIS A 8 -9.94 -19.26 2.56
CA HIS A 8 -9.17 -19.17 3.80
C HIS A 8 -8.44 -20.47 4.17
N ASN A 9 -8.64 -21.57 3.44
CA ASN A 9 -7.98 -22.83 3.74
C ASN A 9 -6.59 -22.84 3.09
N PRO A 10 -5.48 -22.71 3.84
CA PRO A 10 -4.14 -22.65 3.26
C PRO A 10 -3.73 -23.92 2.53
N HIS A 11 -4.40 -25.05 2.80
CA HIS A 11 -4.14 -26.32 2.12
C HIS A 11 -4.95 -26.48 0.82
N HIS A 12 -5.95 -25.64 0.58
CA HIS A 12 -6.72 -25.71 -0.66
C HIS A 12 -5.91 -25.11 -1.83
N PRO A 13 -5.92 -25.75 -3.03
CA PRO A 13 -5.13 -25.28 -4.17
C PRO A 13 -5.37 -23.81 -4.54
N ILE A 14 -6.60 -23.31 -4.38
CA ILE A 14 -6.98 -21.92 -4.70
C ILE A 14 -6.18 -20.86 -3.92
N CYS A 15 -5.70 -21.21 -2.72
CA CYS A 15 -4.90 -20.32 -1.87
C CYS A 15 -3.42 -20.28 -2.26
N ASN A 16 -3.00 -21.18 -3.16
CA ASN A 16 -1.61 -21.35 -3.58
C ASN A 16 -1.44 -21.19 -5.10
N MET A 17 -2.39 -20.54 -5.77
CA MET A 17 -2.31 -20.24 -7.20
C MET A 17 -2.56 -18.77 -7.48
N THR A 18 -1.98 -18.29 -8.59
CA THR A 18 -2.22 -16.93 -9.08
C THR A 18 -3.58 -16.83 -9.79
N LEU A 19 -4.06 -15.61 -9.98
CA LEU A 19 -5.30 -15.34 -10.71
C LEU A 19 -5.23 -15.87 -12.16
N GLY A 20 -4.09 -15.70 -12.83
CA GLY A 20 -3.88 -16.25 -14.17
C GLY A 20 -3.89 -17.79 -14.20
N GLN A 21 -3.34 -18.45 -13.18
CA GLN A 21 -3.44 -19.91 -13.03
C GLN A 21 -4.89 -20.35 -12.76
N PHE A 22 -5.63 -19.60 -11.95
CA PHE A 22 -7.05 -19.84 -11.69
C PHE A 22 -7.86 -19.79 -12.99
N PHE A 23 -7.71 -18.75 -13.82
CA PHE A 23 -8.43 -18.66 -15.09
C PHE A 23 -8.17 -19.84 -16.02
N LYS A 24 -6.91 -20.30 -16.11
CA LYS A 24 -6.53 -21.47 -16.91
C LYS A 24 -7.12 -22.76 -16.35
N THR A 25 -7.02 -22.97 -15.04
CA THR A 25 -7.45 -24.19 -14.34
C THR A 25 -8.96 -24.39 -14.41
N TYR A 26 -9.73 -23.30 -14.28
CA TYR A 26 -11.19 -23.33 -14.28
C TYR A 26 -11.80 -22.94 -15.62
N HIS A 27 -11.00 -22.88 -16.69
CA HIS A 27 -11.43 -22.58 -18.07
C HIS A 27 -12.29 -21.32 -18.19
N VAL A 28 -11.91 -20.25 -17.47
CA VAL A 28 -12.59 -18.95 -17.58
C VAL A 28 -12.37 -18.41 -18.98
N HIS A 29 -13.46 -18.02 -19.64
CA HIS A 29 -13.41 -17.58 -21.03
C HIS A 29 -12.46 -16.38 -21.20
N SER A 30 -11.55 -16.45 -22.18
CA SER A 30 -10.46 -15.46 -22.35
C SER A 30 -10.98 -14.02 -22.43
N TYR A 31 -12.06 -13.79 -23.18
CA TYR A 31 -12.69 -12.47 -23.27
C TYR A 31 -13.12 -11.93 -21.88
N PHE A 32 -13.80 -12.75 -21.07
CA PHE A 32 -14.21 -12.31 -19.74
C PHE A 32 -12.99 -12.07 -18.84
N ALA A 33 -12.00 -12.97 -18.89
CA ALA A 33 -10.79 -12.84 -18.07
C ALA A 33 -9.99 -11.57 -18.40
N HIS A 34 -9.69 -11.34 -19.68
CA HIS A 34 -8.70 -10.35 -20.11
C HIS A 34 -9.31 -9.02 -20.57
N GLU A 35 -10.57 -8.99 -21.02
CA GLU A 35 -11.22 -7.76 -21.50
C GLU A 35 -12.17 -7.16 -20.47
N ILE A 36 -12.55 -7.91 -19.43
CA ILE A 36 -13.49 -7.45 -18.39
C ILE A 36 -12.86 -7.53 -16.99
N PHE A 37 -12.49 -8.74 -16.56
CA PHE A 37 -12.12 -8.98 -15.17
C PHE A 37 -10.77 -8.34 -14.80
N VAL A 38 -9.71 -8.68 -15.54
CA VAL A 38 -8.37 -8.14 -15.29
C VAL A 38 -8.35 -6.61 -15.37
N PRO A 39 -8.92 -5.96 -16.40
CA PRO A 39 -8.95 -4.51 -16.47
C PRO A 39 -9.71 -3.85 -15.29
N LEU A 40 -10.85 -4.43 -14.89
CA LEU A 40 -11.61 -3.92 -13.74
C LEU A 40 -10.78 -3.96 -12.46
N PHE A 41 -10.18 -5.10 -12.15
CA PHE A 41 -9.43 -5.26 -10.90
C PHE A 41 -8.08 -4.55 -10.94
N ALA A 42 -7.47 -4.42 -12.11
CA ALA A 42 -6.27 -3.60 -12.29
C ALA A 42 -6.54 -2.12 -12.04
N ALA A 43 -7.73 -1.61 -12.37
CA ALA A 43 -8.16 -0.26 -11.98
C ALA A 43 -8.30 -0.14 -10.45
N VAL A 44 -8.97 -1.11 -9.82
CA VAL A 44 -9.18 -1.14 -8.35
C VAL A 44 -7.86 -1.19 -7.59
N CYS A 45 -6.92 -2.03 -8.04
CA CYS A 45 -5.61 -2.21 -7.42
C CYS A 45 -4.54 -1.25 -7.95
N THR A 46 -4.88 -0.44 -8.96
CA THR A 46 -3.97 0.50 -9.64
C THR A 46 -2.63 -0.14 -10.00
N ASN A 47 -2.69 -1.23 -10.75
CA ASN A 47 -1.53 -2.02 -11.12
C ASN A 47 -1.58 -2.44 -12.59
N SER A 48 -0.50 -3.05 -13.07
CA SER A 48 -0.47 -3.60 -14.42
C SER A 48 -1.34 -4.86 -14.54
N TYR A 49 -1.77 -5.19 -15.75
CA TYR A 49 -2.50 -6.42 -16.06
C TYR A 49 -1.67 -7.65 -15.72
N GLN A 50 -0.36 -7.58 -15.94
CA GLN A 50 0.56 -8.66 -15.60
C GLN A 50 0.66 -8.84 -14.08
N SER A 51 0.76 -7.74 -13.31
CA SER A 51 0.69 -7.79 -11.85
C SER A 51 -0.63 -8.38 -11.38
N MET A 52 -1.77 -7.92 -11.89
CA MET A 52 -3.09 -8.45 -11.53
C MET A 52 -3.22 -9.96 -11.79
N LEU A 53 -2.69 -10.47 -12.90
CA LEU A 53 -2.65 -11.90 -13.19
C LEU A 53 -1.78 -12.70 -12.21
N ASN A 54 -0.81 -12.06 -11.56
CA ASN A 54 0.08 -12.66 -10.56
C ASN A 54 -0.47 -12.57 -9.13
N TYR A 55 -1.58 -11.85 -8.90
CA TYR A 55 -2.22 -11.81 -7.57
C TYR A 55 -2.66 -13.20 -7.12
N PRO A 56 -2.62 -13.50 -5.81
CA PRO A 56 -3.24 -14.70 -5.26
C PRO A 56 -4.73 -14.75 -5.64
N ALA A 57 -5.15 -15.84 -6.29
CA ALA A 57 -6.54 -15.98 -6.72
C ALA A 57 -7.51 -15.87 -5.54
N SER A 58 -7.15 -16.49 -4.41
CA SER A 58 -7.91 -16.40 -3.15
C SER A 58 -8.27 -14.97 -2.74
N ASP A 59 -7.32 -14.03 -2.77
CA ASP A 59 -7.54 -12.67 -2.25
C ASP A 59 -8.45 -11.85 -3.17
N ILE A 60 -8.28 -11.99 -4.49
CA ILE A 60 -9.13 -11.31 -5.49
C ILE A 60 -10.56 -11.87 -5.45
N LEU A 61 -10.71 -13.20 -5.39
CA LEU A 61 -12.01 -13.85 -5.31
C LEU A 61 -12.72 -13.55 -4.00
N GLU A 62 -11.96 -13.42 -2.91
CA GLU A 62 -12.49 -13.02 -1.60
C GLU A 62 -13.04 -11.61 -1.67
N TYR A 63 -12.21 -10.65 -2.14
CA TYR A 63 -12.64 -9.27 -2.31
C TYR A 63 -13.88 -9.15 -3.20
N MET A 64 -13.92 -9.90 -4.31
CA MET A 64 -15.09 -9.95 -5.18
C MET A 64 -16.33 -10.47 -4.43
N ALA A 65 -16.20 -11.56 -3.67
CA ALA A 65 -17.31 -12.14 -2.92
C ALA A 65 -17.83 -11.22 -1.81
N MET A 66 -16.96 -10.37 -1.24
CA MET A 66 -17.33 -9.35 -0.26
C MET A 66 -17.96 -8.11 -0.90
N GLY A 67 -17.40 -7.65 -2.02
CA GLY A 67 -17.75 -6.37 -2.63
C GLY A 67 -18.89 -6.43 -3.65
N LEU A 68 -19.20 -7.61 -4.21
CA LEU A 68 -20.32 -7.76 -5.14
C LEU A 68 -21.63 -7.32 -4.46
N PHE A 69 -22.31 -6.36 -5.10
CA PHE A 69 -23.57 -5.76 -4.66
C PHE A 69 -23.51 -4.95 -3.35
N GLN A 70 -22.30 -4.58 -2.89
CA GLN A 70 -22.16 -3.65 -1.77
C GLN A 70 -22.06 -2.21 -2.24
N GLU A 71 -22.48 -1.28 -1.38
CA GLU A 71 -22.32 0.15 -1.61
C GLU A 71 -20.87 0.57 -1.38
N SER A 72 -20.41 1.54 -2.17
CA SER A 72 -19.12 2.22 -1.96
C SER A 72 -19.38 3.65 -1.52
N TYR A 73 -18.63 4.12 -0.54
CA TYR A 73 -18.77 5.46 0.02
C TYR A 73 -17.54 6.32 -0.26
N VAL A 74 -17.77 7.62 -0.37
CA VAL A 74 -16.71 8.63 -0.45
C VAL A 74 -16.80 9.52 0.79
N ALA A 75 -15.64 10.00 1.26
CA ALA A 75 -15.61 11.01 2.31
C ALA A 75 -16.22 12.32 1.77
N GLY A 76 -17.29 12.82 2.41
CA GLY A 76 -18.07 13.97 1.91
C GLY A 76 -17.32 15.31 1.83
N PHE A 77 -16.16 15.41 2.49
CA PHE A 77 -15.25 16.57 2.43
C PHE A 77 -13.83 16.16 1.99
N GLY A 78 -13.71 15.01 1.33
CA GLY A 78 -12.43 14.41 0.96
C GLY A 78 -11.71 13.74 2.13
N VAL A 79 -10.76 12.85 1.79
CA VAL A 79 -9.95 12.10 2.77
C VAL A 79 -9.07 13.01 3.63
N GLN A 80 -8.74 14.22 3.15
CA GLN A 80 -7.97 15.21 3.91
C GLN A 80 -8.65 15.59 5.23
N GLN A 81 -9.98 15.65 5.27
CA GLN A 81 -10.70 15.94 6.51
C GLN A 81 -10.62 14.77 7.50
N VAL A 82 -10.62 13.53 7.00
CA VAL A 82 -10.41 12.34 7.84
C VAL A 82 -9.01 12.38 8.45
N VAL A 83 -7.98 12.62 7.64
CA VAL A 83 -6.59 12.76 8.11
C VAL A 83 -6.47 13.88 9.13
N LYS A 84 -7.02 15.07 8.84
CA LYS A 84 -7.00 16.22 9.76
C LYS A 84 -7.63 15.90 11.12
N ASN A 85 -8.74 15.18 11.13
CA ASN A 85 -9.42 14.81 12.38
C ASN A 85 -8.61 13.77 13.17
N MET A 86 -8.07 12.76 12.48
CA MET A 86 -7.25 11.72 13.11
C MET A 86 -5.92 12.27 13.64
N SER A 87 -5.31 13.24 12.95
CA SER A 87 -4.03 13.82 13.33
C SER A 87 -4.14 15.01 14.29
N ALA A 88 -5.35 15.53 14.54
CA ALA A 88 -5.56 16.67 15.43
C ALA A 88 -4.94 16.53 16.84
N PRO A 89 -4.89 15.32 17.47
CA PRO A 89 -4.24 15.15 18.77
C PRO A 89 -2.71 15.15 18.73
N LEU A 90 -2.08 15.05 17.55
CA LEU A 90 -0.63 14.99 17.42
C LEU A 90 -0.01 16.36 17.71
N GLN A 91 0.97 16.40 18.61
CA GLN A 91 1.66 17.63 18.99
C GLN A 91 2.97 17.83 18.21
N ASN A 92 3.63 16.73 17.84
CA ASN A 92 4.94 16.74 17.20
C ASN A 92 4.80 16.22 15.76
N VAL A 93 4.46 17.14 14.84
CA VAL A 93 4.36 16.85 13.41
C VAL A 93 5.41 17.66 12.69
N HIS A 94 6.36 16.96 12.07
CA HIS A 94 7.48 17.55 11.34
C HIS A 94 7.26 17.31 9.84
N LEU A 95 6.96 18.37 9.10
CA LEU A 95 6.82 18.36 7.65
C LEU A 95 8.16 18.77 7.01
N GLU A 96 8.40 18.37 5.76
CA GLU A 96 9.68 18.68 5.07
C GLU A 96 10.89 18.29 5.93
N THR A 97 10.79 17.11 6.56
CA THR A 97 11.78 16.58 7.50
C THR A 97 12.04 15.12 7.17
N GLN A 98 12.98 14.89 6.26
CA GLN A 98 13.43 13.55 5.92
C GLN A 98 14.46 13.04 6.94
N ILE A 99 14.21 11.86 7.52
CA ILE A 99 15.19 11.15 8.34
C ILE A 99 16.28 10.58 7.42
N THR A 100 17.53 10.96 7.69
CA THR A 100 18.71 10.61 6.87
C THR A 100 19.65 9.63 7.56
N SER A 101 19.47 9.38 8.87
CA SER A 101 20.31 8.44 9.61
C SER A 101 19.57 7.80 10.78
N ILE A 102 19.81 6.51 10.99
CA ILE A 102 19.40 5.74 12.16
C ILE A 102 20.66 5.12 12.78
N LYS A 103 20.87 5.33 14.07
CA LYS A 103 22.00 4.77 14.83
C LYS A 103 21.54 4.20 16.16
N PRO A 104 22.29 3.26 16.76
CA PRO A 104 22.12 2.92 18.16
C PRO A 104 22.35 4.17 19.00
N ASN A 105 21.54 4.40 20.02
CA ASN A 105 21.76 5.53 20.91
C ASN A 105 22.97 5.27 21.81
N ALA A 106 23.85 6.25 21.97
CA ALA A 106 24.96 6.16 22.92
C ALA A 106 24.49 6.27 24.38
N LYS A 107 23.32 6.89 24.61
CA LYS A 107 22.70 7.04 25.92
C LYS A 107 21.80 5.81 26.19
N PRO A 108 21.96 5.12 27.33
CA PRO A 108 21.22 3.89 27.61
C PRO A 108 19.72 4.10 27.89
N GLN A 109 19.25 5.35 27.99
CA GLN A 109 17.82 5.64 28.20
C GLN A 109 16.99 5.47 26.93
N HIS A 110 17.62 5.53 25.75
CA HIS A 110 16.94 5.43 24.47
C HIS A 110 17.61 4.35 23.61
N ARG A 111 16.86 3.80 22.66
CA ARG A 111 17.37 2.72 21.79
C ARG A 111 18.03 3.25 20.52
N PHE A 112 17.45 4.32 19.97
CA PHE A 112 17.84 4.88 18.68
C PHE A 112 18.18 6.36 18.80
N GLU A 113 19.11 6.79 17.97
CA GLU A 113 19.37 8.18 17.63
C GLU A 113 19.01 8.36 16.14
N LEU A 114 18.05 9.24 15.86
CA LEU A 114 17.69 9.63 14.50
C LEU A 114 18.31 10.99 14.17
N THR A 115 18.71 11.17 12.91
CA THR A 115 19.11 12.48 12.38
C THR A 115 18.29 12.80 11.15
N ASP A 116 17.77 14.03 11.06
CA ASP A 116 17.08 14.51 9.87
C ASP A 116 18.00 15.27 8.90
N GLU A 117 17.46 15.64 7.74
CA GLU A 117 18.16 16.38 6.68
C GLU A 117 18.62 17.78 7.11
N HIS A 118 18.06 18.33 8.18
CA HIS A 118 18.45 19.61 8.77
C HIS A 118 19.51 19.45 9.86
N GLY A 119 19.92 18.22 10.16
CA GLY A 119 20.90 17.88 11.19
C GLY A 119 20.34 17.85 12.61
N GLN A 120 19.01 17.95 12.79
CA GLN A 120 18.38 17.81 14.09
C GLN A 120 18.40 16.33 14.52
N VAL A 121 18.68 16.12 15.81
CA VAL A 121 18.83 14.80 16.43
C VAL A 121 17.65 14.50 17.33
N TYR A 122 17.19 13.24 17.30
CA TYR A 122 16.07 12.74 18.10
C TYR A 122 16.47 11.44 18.80
N ASP A 123 16.31 11.39 20.13
CA ASP A 123 16.50 10.18 20.92
C ASP A 123 15.13 9.46 21.07
N ILE A 124 15.03 8.19 20.62
CA ILE A 124 13.76 7.47 20.54
C ILE A 124 13.90 5.98 20.91
N ASP A 125 12.84 5.40 21.47
CA ASP A 125 12.78 3.98 21.86
C ASP A 125 12.15 3.07 20.81
N HIS A 126 11.20 3.59 20.03
CA HIS A 126 10.49 2.85 19.00
C HIS A 126 10.47 3.58 17.66
N ILE A 127 10.68 2.84 16.58
CA ILE A 127 10.55 3.34 15.21
C ILE A 127 9.40 2.59 14.54
N ILE A 128 8.39 3.32 14.09
CA ILE A 128 7.31 2.78 13.26
C ILE A 128 7.52 3.25 11.83
N PHE A 129 7.83 2.32 10.93
CA PHE A 129 7.83 2.59 9.49
C PHE A 129 6.39 2.52 8.98
N ALA A 130 5.82 3.70 8.70
CA ALA A 130 4.58 3.88 7.96
C ALA A 130 4.84 4.28 6.49
N THR A 131 6.05 4.00 6.00
CA THR A 131 6.47 4.18 4.60
C THR A 131 6.21 2.92 3.79
N GLN A 132 6.53 2.93 2.49
CA GLN A 132 6.61 1.69 1.73
C GLN A 132 7.80 0.82 2.21
N GLY A 133 7.70 -0.48 2.01
CA GLY A 133 8.72 -1.43 2.45
C GLY A 133 10.06 -1.27 1.73
N ASN A 134 10.06 -0.95 0.43
CA ASN A 134 11.27 -0.64 -0.34
C ASN A 134 12.03 0.58 0.24
N GLN A 135 11.31 1.62 0.65
CA GLN A 135 11.88 2.81 1.29
C GLN A 135 12.45 2.47 2.68
N ALA A 136 11.71 1.72 3.49
CA ALA A 136 12.17 1.26 4.80
C ALA A 136 13.46 0.42 4.69
N VAL A 137 13.57 -0.46 3.68
CA VAL A 137 14.79 -1.24 3.42
C VAL A 137 16.01 -0.35 3.20
N SER A 138 15.86 0.79 2.52
CA SER A 138 16.98 1.72 2.31
C SER A 138 17.50 2.26 3.64
N MET A 139 16.62 2.74 4.51
CA MET A 139 16.98 3.26 5.83
C MET A 139 17.56 2.16 6.75
N LEU A 140 17.01 0.93 6.68
CA LEU A 140 17.51 -0.20 7.47
C LEU A 140 18.91 -0.68 7.02
N LYS A 141 19.25 -0.58 5.72
CA LYS A 141 20.61 -0.88 5.23
C LYS A 141 21.66 0.05 5.85
N GLU A 142 21.33 1.33 5.95
CA GLU A 142 22.19 2.32 6.60
C GLU A 142 22.31 2.03 8.09
N TYR A 143 21.20 1.66 8.74
CA TYR A 143 21.22 1.25 10.14
C TYR A 143 22.10 0.01 10.40
N VAL A 144 22.02 -1.02 9.55
CA VAL A 144 22.90 -2.20 9.64
C VAL A 144 24.36 -1.80 9.45
N SER A 145 24.63 -0.83 8.58
CA SER A 145 25.99 -0.31 8.38
C SER A 145 26.50 0.44 9.62
N SER A 146 25.66 1.24 10.28
CA SER A 146 26.03 1.94 11.52
C SER A 146 26.28 0.98 12.68
N LEU A 147 25.46 -0.07 12.82
CA LEU A 147 25.68 -1.16 13.78
C LEU A 147 27.03 -1.88 13.60
N LYS A 148 27.52 -1.99 12.36
CA LYS A 148 28.84 -2.58 12.07
C LYS A 148 30.00 -1.62 12.35
N GLN A 149 29.76 -0.30 12.32
CA GLN A 149 30.77 0.75 12.45
C GLN A 149 30.98 1.24 13.89
N GLY A 150 30.08 0.97 14.85
CA GLY A 150 30.22 1.29 16.28
C GLY A 150 31.35 0.53 17.01
N GLN A 151 32.47 0.33 16.32
CA GLN A 151 33.62 -0.49 16.64
C GLN A 151 34.54 0.19 17.65
N GLU A 152 34.22 0.11 18.93
CA GLU A 152 35.21 0.35 20.01
C GLU A 152 35.28 -0.80 21.04
N ALA A 153 34.48 -1.85 20.89
CA ALA A 153 34.47 -2.98 21.83
C ALA A 153 35.15 -4.24 21.25
N SER A 154 35.66 -5.11 22.14
CA SER A 154 36.30 -6.38 21.77
C SER A 154 35.39 -7.27 20.89
N PHE A 155 35.99 -8.12 20.07
CA PHE A 155 35.27 -9.03 19.16
C PHE A 155 34.14 -9.83 19.85
N ASP A 156 34.37 -10.30 21.07
CA ASP A 156 33.38 -11.05 21.86
C ASP A 156 32.21 -10.19 22.39
N SER A 157 32.47 -8.91 22.70
CA SER A 157 31.43 -7.95 23.07
C SER A 157 30.56 -7.56 21.87
N TRP A 158 31.14 -7.44 20.68
CA TRP A 158 30.40 -7.21 19.44
C TRP A 158 29.51 -8.40 19.06
N LYS A 159 30.07 -9.61 19.11
CA LYS A 159 29.37 -10.85 18.75
C LYS A 159 28.14 -11.09 19.64
N SER A 160 28.22 -10.74 20.91
CA SER A 160 27.12 -10.93 21.86
C SER A 160 26.02 -9.86 21.75
N ALA A 161 26.36 -8.59 21.49
CA ALA A 161 25.39 -7.49 21.49
C ALA A 161 24.81 -7.15 20.10
N SER A 162 25.66 -7.07 19.07
CA SER A 162 25.28 -6.53 17.76
C SER A 162 24.84 -7.61 16.76
N GLU A 163 25.39 -8.83 16.85
CA GLU A 163 25.05 -9.92 15.93
C GLU A 163 23.55 -10.29 15.94
N PRO A 164 22.88 -10.42 17.10
CA PRO A 164 21.44 -10.70 17.13
C PRO A 164 20.60 -9.57 16.53
N MET A 165 20.99 -8.31 16.79
CA MET A 165 20.32 -7.13 16.26
C MET A 165 20.43 -7.07 14.74
N ILE A 166 21.65 -7.24 14.20
CA ILE A 166 21.90 -7.26 12.75
C ILE A 166 21.10 -8.38 12.09
N LYS A 167 21.08 -9.58 12.66
CA LYS A 167 20.28 -10.70 12.13
C LYS A 167 18.78 -10.39 12.13
N SER A 168 18.27 -9.76 13.19
CA SER A 168 16.87 -9.35 13.28
C SER A 168 16.51 -8.31 12.22
N VAL A 169 17.35 -7.29 12.03
CA VAL A 169 17.12 -6.24 11.02
C VAL A 169 17.26 -6.81 9.60
N GLN A 170 18.22 -7.71 9.38
CA GLN A 170 18.37 -8.40 8.08
C GLN A 170 17.12 -9.22 7.74
N ALA A 171 16.56 -9.97 8.69
CA ALA A 171 15.31 -10.71 8.47
C ALA A 171 14.14 -9.78 8.11
N GLN A 172 14.05 -8.61 8.76
CA GLN A 172 13.06 -7.58 8.40
C GLN A 172 13.29 -7.07 6.98
N MET A 173 14.54 -6.78 6.59
CA MET A 173 14.87 -6.33 5.23
C MET A 173 14.54 -7.39 4.18
N ASP A 174 14.93 -8.65 4.40
CA ASP A 174 14.67 -9.77 3.48
C ASP A 174 13.17 -9.96 3.26
N MET A 175 12.38 -9.85 4.34
CA MET A 175 10.92 -9.89 4.31
C MET A 175 10.35 -8.71 3.52
N LEU A 176 10.78 -7.47 3.78
CA LEU A 176 10.30 -6.28 3.07
C LEU A 176 10.63 -6.28 1.57
N GLN A 177 11.75 -6.91 1.18
CA GLN A 177 12.16 -7.04 -0.22
C GLN A 177 11.27 -7.99 -1.03
N THR A 178 10.45 -8.82 -0.39
CA THR A 178 9.49 -9.68 -1.09
C THR A 178 8.25 -8.93 -1.59
N PHE A 179 7.99 -7.71 -1.08
CA PHE A 179 6.85 -6.92 -1.53
C PHE A 179 7.18 -6.24 -2.85
N CYS A 180 6.26 -6.36 -3.79
CA CYS A 180 6.36 -5.73 -5.10
C CYS A 180 5.52 -4.46 -5.13
N TYR A 181 5.84 -3.57 -6.07
CA TYR A 181 5.17 -2.28 -6.24
C TYR A 181 4.97 -2.02 -7.73
N ASP A 182 3.83 -1.42 -8.07
CA ASP A 182 3.60 -0.81 -9.38
C ASP A 182 3.54 0.70 -9.23
N THR A 183 4.03 1.40 -10.25
CA THR A 183 3.95 2.86 -10.31
C THR A 183 2.63 3.28 -10.92
N ALA A 184 2.02 4.32 -10.36
CA ALA A 184 0.77 4.91 -10.82
C ALA A 184 0.94 6.41 -11.06
N LEU A 185 0.33 6.87 -12.15
CA LEU A 185 0.19 8.28 -12.48
C LEU A 185 -1.23 8.75 -12.17
N VAL A 186 -1.38 9.84 -11.44
CA VAL A 186 -2.66 10.52 -11.25
C VAL A 186 -2.58 11.94 -11.76
N VAL A 187 -3.53 12.30 -12.62
CA VAL A 187 -3.67 13.64 -13.17
C VAL A 187 -5.04 14.19 -12.79
N ASN A 188 -5.06 15.33 -12.11
CA ASN A 188 -6.29 16.11 -11.94
C ASN A 188 -6.38 17.09 -13.11
N HIS A 189 -7.52 17.15 -13.80
CA HIS A 189 -7.68 17.94 -15.02
C HIS A 189 -9.14 18.32 -15.30
N THR A 190 -9.35 19.12 -16.36
CA THR A 190 -10.66 19.42 -16.95
C THR A 190 -10.83 18.86 -18.37
N ASP A 191 -9.89 18.04 -18.83
CA ASP A 191 -9.93 17.45 -20.18
C ASP A 191 -10.96 16.32 -20.37
N THR A 192 -12.08 16.64 -21.01
CA THR A 192 -13.18 15.70 -21.26
C THR A 192 -12.88 14.65 -22.34
N ARG A 193 -11.73 14.72 -23.03
CA ARG A 193 -11.30 13.73 -24.02
C ARG A 193 -11.01 12.35 -23.40
N LEU A 194 -10.78 12.30 -22.08
CA LEU A 194 -10.55 11.08 -21.31
C LEU A 194 -11.85 10.42 -20.81
N LEU A 195 -12.99 10.89 -21.29
CA LEU A 195 -14.32 10.33 -21.05
C LEU A 195 -14.89 9.74 -22.35
N PRO A 196 -15.93 8.88 -22.27
CA PRO A 196 -16.67 8.47 -23.46
C PRO A 196 -17.12 9.67 -24.29
N SER A 197 -17.03 9.56 -25.62
CA SER A 197 -17.43 10.65 -26.54
C SER A 197 -18.92 11.00 -26.41
N ASP A 198 -19.76 10.01 -26.11
CA ASP A 198 -21.17 10.21 -25.78
C ASP A 198 -21.35 10.49 -24.28
N GLN A 199 -21.81 11.70 -23.98
CA GLN A 199 -22.03 12.17 -22.60
C GLN A 199 -23.09 11.37 -21.84
N SER A 200 -24.03 10.71 -22.54
CA SER A 200 -25.04 9.87 -21.89
C SER A 200 -24.43 8.67 -21.16
N ASN A 201 -23.23 8.26 -21.56
CA ASN A 201 -22.48 7.17 -20.95
C ASN A 201 -21.62 7.59 -19.76
N TRP A 202 -21.51 8.89 -19.48
CA TRP A 202 -20.67 9.37 -18.38
C TRP A 202 -21.19 8.86 -17.04
N LYS A 203 -20.31 8.20 -16.30
CA LYS A 203 -20.55 7.75 -14.92
C LYS A 203 -19.63 8.49 -13.96
N ALA A 204 -19.87 8.31 -12.66
CA ALA A 204 -18.97 8.83 -11.64
C ALA A 204 -17.53 8.32 -11.87
N LEU A 205 -17.38 7.02 -12.16
CA LEU A 205 -16.10 6.41 -12.50
C LEU A 205 -16.20 5.77 -13.90
N ASN A 206 -15.26 6.09 -14.78
CA ASN A 206 -15.22 5.62 -16.16
C ASN A 206 -13.90 4.88 -16.36
N LEU A 207 -13.98 3.62 -16.80
CA LEU A 207 -12.82 2.78 -17.06
C LEU A 207 -12.60 2.67 -18.56
N ALA A 208 -11.35 2.73 -18.98
CA ALA A 208 -10.98 2.61 -20.38
C ALA A 208 -9.67 1.84 -20.55
N ILE A 209 -9.59 1.12 -21.66
CA ILE A 209 -8.40 0.44 -22.16
C ILE A 209 -8.12 1.08 -23.51
N VAL A 210 -6.86 1.39 -23.80
CA VAL A 210 -6.50 1.91 -25.11
C VAL A 210 -6.51 0.78 -26.13
N ASP A 211 -7.26 0.96 -27.21
CA ASP A 211 -7.21 0.04 -28.34
C ASP A 211 -5.86 0.19 -29.06
N LYS A 212 -5.28 -0.92 -29.53
CA LYS A 212 -3.97 -0.93 -30.20
C LYS A 212 -3.90 -0.07 -31.46
N SER A 213 -5.05 0.27 -32.05
CA SER A 213 -5.16 1.14 -33.22
C SER A 213 -5.19 2.63 -32.89
N VAL A 214 -5.34 3.00 -31.61
CA VAL A 214 -5.37 4.39 -31.17
C VAL A 214 -3.94 4.88 -30.93
N ASP A 215 -3.60 6.01 -31.53
CA ASP A 215 -2.39 6.74 -31.15
C ASP A 215 -2.61 7.39 -29.77
N PRO A 216 -1.90 6.93 -28.72
CA PRO A 216 -2.05 7.44 -27.37
C PRO A 216 -1.52 8.88 -27.24
N GLY A 217 -0.75 9.38 -28.22
CA GLY A 217 -0.03 10.64 -28.16
C GLY A 217 1.28 10.56 -27.37
N ASP A 218 2.10 11.60 -27.48
CA ASP A 218 3.40 11.71 -26.83
C ASP A 218 3.34 12.71 -25.66
N SER A 219 3.62 12.24 -24.44
CA SER A 219 3.56 13.04 -23.20
C SER A 219 4.18 12.27 -22.04
N ASP A 220 4.77 12.98 -21.07
CA ASP A 220 5.17 12.39 -19.78
C ASP A 220 3.96 12.10 -18.86
N LEU A 221 2.77 12.57 -19.24
CA LEU A 221 1.51 12.43 -18.49
C LEU A 221 0.64 11.28 -19.03
N ILE A 222 1.27 10.19 -19.40
CA ILE A 222 0.64 8.96 -19.86
C ILE A 222 1.39 7.76 -19.30
N VAL A 223 0.70 6.64 -19.09
CA VAL A 223 1.40 5.39 -18.75
C VAL A 223 2.26 4.98 -19.94
N PRO A 224 3.53 4.59 -19.76
CA PRO A 224 4.37 4.13 -20.86
C PRO A 224 3.80 2.92 -21.60
N TYR A 225 4.23 2.72 -22.85
CA TYR A 225 3.96 1.48 -23.58
C TYR A 225 4.42 0.27 -22.73
N PRO A 226 3.61 -0.81 -22.62
CA PRO A 226 2.48 -1.19 -23.48
C PRO A 226 1.10 -0.67 -23.06
N HIS A 227 1.00 0.34 -22.17
CA HIS A 227 -0.27 0.80 -21.59
C HIS A 227 -1.08 -0.35 -20.97
N ASP A 228 -0.40 -1.26 -20.28
CA ASP A 228 -0.97 -2.46 -19.64
C ASP A 228 -1.64 -2.16 -18.30
N THR A 229 -2.25 -0.98 -18.18
CA THR A 229 -2.99 -0.54 -17.01
C THR A 229 -4.34 0.00 -17.46
N THR A 230 -5.35 -0.13 -16.63
CA THR A 230 -6.65 0.49 -16.91
C THR A 230 -6.62 1.96 -16.56
N MET A 231 -6.99 2.81 -17.53
CA MET A 231 -7.28 4.21 -17.27
C MET A 231 -8.59 4.30 -16.47
N ALA A 232 -8.57 5.03 -15.36
CA ALA A 232 -9.74 5.25 -14.52
C ALA A 232 -9.98 6.74 -14.32
N THR A 233 -11.01 7.28 -14.96
CA THR A 233 -11.40 8.70 -14.88
C THR A 233 -12.59 8.87 -13.94
N HIS A 234 -12.34 9.50 -12.79
CA HIS A 234 -13.35 9.88 -11.80
C HIS A 234 -13.84 11.31 -12.06
N ILE A 235 -15.13 11.47 -12.30
CA ILE A 235 -15.81 12.77 -12.36
C ILE A 235 -16.14 13.22 -10.93
N ILE A 236 -15.27 14.04 -10.36
CA ILE A 236 -15.33 14.47 -8.95
C ILE A 236 -16.64 15.20 -8.64
N ASN A 237 -17.15 15.98 -9.59
CA ASN A 237 -18.42 16.70 -9.43
C ASN A 237 -19.62 15.78 -9.14
N LEU A 238 -19.57 14.50 -9.55
CA LEU A 238 -20.69 13.57 -9.34
C LEU A 238 -20.69 12.92 -7.96
N THR A 239 -19.55 12.90 -7.27
CA THR A 239 -19.39 12.28 -5.95
C THR A 239 -19.23 13.32 -4.83
N HIS A 240 -18.92 14.57 -5.19
CA HIS A 240 -18.81 15.68 -4.25
C HIS A 240 -20.00 16.65 -4.39
N SER A 241 -21.06 16.41 -3.58
CA SER A 241 -22.36 17.10 -3.68
C SER A 241 -22.28 18.63 -3.58
N SER A 242 -21.27 19.16 -2.90
CA SER A 242 -21.04 20.60 -2.77
C SER A 242 -20.42 21.24 -4.03
N LEU A 243 -19.65 20.48 -4.82
CA LEU A 243 -19.01 20.99 -6.04
C LEU A 243 -20.01 21.10 -7.19
N LYS A 244 -20.88 20.10 -7.35
CA LYS A 244 -21.93 20.09 -8.39
C LYS A 244 -22.81 21.35 -8.40
N LYS A 245 -23.00 21.97 -7.24
CA LYS A 245 -23.84 23.16 -7.07
C LYS A 245 -23.10 24.48 -7.28
N LYS A 246 -21.77 24.47 -7.28
CA LYS A 246 -20.93 25.68 -7.22
C LYS A 246 -20.30 26.07 -8.56
N THR A 247 -20.25 25.16 -9.52
CA THR A 247 -19.51 25.37 -10.77
C THR A 247 -19.99 24.45 -11.87
N ASP A 248 -20.00 24.97 -13.09
CA ASP A 248 -20.22 24.21 -14.32
C ASP A 248 -18.92 23.58 -14.86
N HIS A 249 -17.76 23.93 -14.28
CA HIS A 249 -16.50 23.27 -14.61
C HIS A 249 -16.50 21.81 -14.13
N LEU A 250 -16.15 20.91 -15.04
CA LEU A 250 -15.99 19.49 -14.73
C LEU A 250 -14.56 19.22 -14.23
N TYR A 251 -14.44 18.90 -12.96
CA TYR A 251 -13.19 18.45 -12.36
C TYR A 251 -13.12 16.94 -12.42
N MET A 252 -12.02 16.45 -12.98
CA MET A 252 -11.76 15.02 -13.14
C MET A 252 -10.40 14.67 -12.54
N GLN A 253 -10.33 13.44 -12.05
CA GLN A 253 -9.09 12.79 -11.68
C GLN A 253 -8.96 11.54 -12.55
N THR A 254 -7.92 11.46 -13.36
CA THR A 254 -7.60 10.25 -14.11
C THR A 254 -6.36 9.59 -13.53
N THR A 255 -6.55 8.33 -13.14
CA THR A 255 -5.45 7.43 -12.80
C THR A 255 -5.03 6.66 -14.05
N ASN A 256 -3.73 6.55 -14.26
CA ASN A 256 -3.09 5.85 -15.36
C ASN A 256 -3.68 6.23 -16.73
N PRO A 257 -3.59 7.51 -17.15
CA PRO A 257 -4.05 7.93 -18.47
C PRO A 257 -3.46 7.04 -19.55
N CYS A 258 -4.31 6.52 -20.43
CA CYS A 258 -3.90 5.74 -21.60
C CYS A 258 -3.90 6.58 -22.90
N VAL A 259 -4.20 7.87 -22.77
CA VAL A 259 -4.11 8.90 -23.83
C VAL A 259 -3.54 10.18 -23.19
N ALA A 260 -2.72 10.91 -23.93
CA ALA A 260 -2.07 12.13 -23.48
C ALA A 260 -3.08 13.22 -23.07
N VAL A 261 -2.99 13.66 -21.82
CA VAL A 261 -3.82 14.74 -21.27
C VAL A 261 -3.39 16.09 -21.87
N ASP A 262 -4.35 16.97 -22.20
CA ASP A 262 -4.04 18.34 -22.65
C ASP A 262 -3.31 19.10 -21.53
N PRO A 263 -2.04 19.51 -21.72
CA PRO A 263 -1.27 20.21 -20.69
C PRO A 263 -1.94 21.50 -20.19
N LYS A 264 -2.75 22.16 -21.02
CA LYS A 264 -3.47 23.39 -20.64
C LYS A 264 -4.65 23.14 -19.72
N LYS A 265 -5.08 21.89 -19.59
CA LYS A 265 -6.21 21.47 -18.74
C LYS A 265 -5.76 20.71 -17.50
N VAL A 266 -4.46 20.51 -17.32
CA VAL A 266 -3.88 19.88 -16.13
C VAL A 266 -3.95 20.86 -14.95
N LEU A 267 -4.43 20.36 -13.81
CA LEU A 267 -4.52 21.09 -12.54
C LEU A 267 -3.42 20.66 -11.59
N SER A 268 -3.16 19.35 -11.51
CA SER A 268 -2.06 18.79 -10.73
C SER A 268 -1.70 17.38 -11.20
N VAL A 269 -0.49 16.95 -10.89
CA VAL A 269 0.04 15.63 -11.25
C VAL A 269 0.69 15.01 -10.01
N ALA A 270 0.50 13.71 -9.81
CA ALA A 270 1.21 12.94 -8.79
C ALA A 270 1.61 11.57 -9.35
N TRP A 271 2.86 11.20 -9.09
CA TRP A 271 3.35 9.83 -9.25
C TRP A 271 3.47 9.20 -7.87
N PHE A 272 3.01 7.96 -7.73
CA PHE A 272 3.20 7.18 -6.51
C PHE A 272 3.32 5.70 -6.82
N GLU A 273 3.92 4.95 -5.91
CA GLU A 273 3.93 3.49 -6.00
C GLU A 273 2.82 2.89 -5.15
N ARG A 274 2.25 1.78 -5.61
CA ARG A 274 1.26 1.00 -4.87
C ARG A 274 1.73 -0.44 -4.74
N ALA A 275 1.64 -0.98 -3.54
CA ALA A 275 2.04 -2.35 -3.27
C ALA A 275 1.16 -3.34 -4.06
N THR A 276 1.81 -4.33 -4.68
CA THR A 276 1.17 -5.45 -5.34
C THR A 276 1.33 -6.73 -4.54
N VAL A 277 0.29 -7.56 -4.55
CA VAL A 277 0.27 -8.81 -3.80
C VAL A 277 0.68 -9.94 -4.72
N THR A 278 1.67 -10.72 -4.30
CA THR A 278 2.07 -11.96 -4.95
C THR A 278 1.88 -13.10 -3.95
N LEU A 279 1.96 -14.35 -4.42
CA LEU A 279 1.97 -15.50 -3.50
C LEU A 279 3.18 -15.44 -2.54
N GLU A 280 4.28 -14.82 -2.96
CA GLU A 280 5.50 -14.68 -2.16
C GLU A 280 5.33 -13.59 -1.10
N SER A 281 4.84 -12.40 -1.47
CA SER A 281 4.59 -11.33 -0.50
C SER A 281 3.48 -11.70 0.49
N LYS A 282 2.45 -12.45 0.06
CA LYS A 282 1.43 -13.03 0.95
C LYS A 282 2.03 -13.99 1.99
N LYS A 283 3.02 -14.79 1.62
CA LYS A 283 3.73 -15.67 2.57
C LYS A 283 4.60 -14.85 3.51
N ALA A 284 5.31 -13.85 2.98
CA ALA A 284 6.16 -12.97 3.78
C ALA A 284 5.37 -12.15 4.80
N LEU A 285 4.14 -11.77 4.49
CA LEU A 285 3.22 -11.09 5.40
C LEU A 285 3.02 -11.84 6.73
N GLN A 286 3.11 -13.17 6.75
CA GLN A 286 3.02 -13.97 7.98
C GLN A 286 4.16 -13.68 8.97
N GLN A 287 5.26 -13.08 8.50
CA GLN A 287 6.34 -12.62 9.36
C GLN A 287 6.01 -11.28 10.05
N LEU A 288 5.02 -10.52 9.55
CA LEU A 288 4.50 -9.31 10.17
C LEU A 288 3.30 -9.61 11.06
N PHE A 289 2.32 -10.37 10.54
CA PHE A 289 1.12 -10.76 11.27
C PHE A 289 0.81 -12.22 11.01
N SER A 290 0.88 -13.03 12.07
CA SER A 290 0.60 -14.46 12.04
C SER A 290 -0.83 -14.72 12.46
N VAL A 291 -1.54 -15.55 11.69
CA VAL A 291 -2.92 -15.95 12.00
C VAL A 291 -2.91 -17.36 12.59
N ASP A 292 -3.49 -17.51 13.78
CA ASP A 292 -3.72 -18.81 14.39
C ASP A 292 -4.74 -19.60 13.54
N LYS A 293 -4.40 -20.84 13.22
CA LYS A 293 -5.20 -21.66 12.29
C LYS A 293 -6.51 -22.14 12.88
N ASP A 294 -6.59 -22.27 14.20
CA ASP A 294 -7.72 -22.85 14.91
C ASP A 294 -8.64 -21.75 15.43
N THR A 295 -8.08 -20.66 15.97
CA THR A 295 -8.85 -19.55 16.54
C THR A 295 -9.11 -18.40 15.57
N SER A 296 -8.40 -18.36 14.44
CA SER A 296 -8.34 -17.20 13.52
C SER A 296 -7.86 -15.90 14.18
N GLU A 297 -7.25 -15.99 15.36
CA GLU A 297 -6.68 -14.84 16.07
C GLU A 297 -5.42 -14.35 15.38
N ILE A 298 -5.27 -13.03 15.27
CA ILE A 298 -4.09 -12.41 14.68
C ILE A 298 -3.11 -12.07 15.81
N SER A 299 -1.84 -12.41 15.61
CA SER A 299 -0.71 -12.13 16.49
C SER A 299 0.39 -11.42 15.72
N LEU A 300 1.28 -10.73 16.44
CA LEU A 300 2.46 -10.10 15.84
C LEU A 300 3.48 -11.18 15.43
N GLY A 301 3.95 -11.08 14.18
CA GLY A 301 4.92 -12.01 13.61
C GLY A 301 6.36 -11.73 14.04
N ALA A 302 7.28 -12.59 13.59
CA ALA A 302 8.67 -12.56 14.01
C ALA A 302 9.43 -11.27 13.64
N CYS A 303 8.96 -10.52 12.65
CA CYS A 303 9.56 -9.27 12.17
C CYS A 303 8.94 -8.00 12.77
N GLN A 304 8.00 -8.10 13.71
CA GLN A 304 7.43 -6.96 14.43
C GLN A 304 8.09 -6.75 15.79
N GLY A 305 8.63 -5.57 16.04
CA GLY A 305 8.82 -5.00 17.38
C GLY A 305 9.90 -5.59 18.27
N LYS A 306 10.40 -6.81 18.01
CA LYS A 306 11.43 -7.47 18.84
C LYS A 306 12.67 -6.61 19.06
N ASN A 307 12.99 -5.80 18.07
CA ASN A 307 14.13 -4.91 18.06
C ASN A 307 13.73 -3.43 18.17
N GLY A 308 12.49 -3.12 18.57
CA GLY A 308 11.98 -1.76 18.68
C GLY A 308 11.57 -1.13 17.34
N ILE A 309 11.69 -1.88 16.24
CA ILE A 309 11.30 -1.46 14.89
C ILE A 309 10.01 -2.17 14.49
N TRP A 310 9.06 -1.40 13.99
CA TRP A 310 7.72 -1.83 13.64
C TRP A 310 7.37 -1.41 12.21
N PHE A 311 6.48 -2.15 11.55
CA PHE A 311 6.03 -1.85 10.19
C PHE A 311 4.51 -1.80 10.11
N VAL A 312 3.98 -0.75 9.49
CA VAL A 312 2.54 -0.53 9.31
C VAL A 312 2.29 0.01 7.91
N GLY A 313 1.07 -0.16 7.42
CA GLY A 313 0.67 0.30 6.09
C GLY A 313 -0.16 -0.72 5.34
N SER A 314 -0.66 -0.33 4.16
CA SER A 314 -1.58 -1.17 3.38
C SER A 314 -0.97 -2.51 2.98
N TYR A 315 0.35 -2.57 2.75
CA TYR A 315 1.07 -3.79 2.39
C TYR A 315 1.31 -4.72 3.60
N CYS A 316 1.17 -4.18 4.81
CA CYS A 316 1.36 -4.91 6.06
C CYS A 316 0.10 -5.64 6.51
N TRP A 317 -1.00 -5.65 5.76
CA TRP A 317 -2.24 -6.31 6.17
C TRP A 317 -2.74 -7.29 5.11
N LYS A 318 -3.58 -8.23 5.54
CA LYS A 318 -4.12 -9.29 4.67
C LYS A 318 -5.07 -8.72 3.62
N GLY A 319 -5.15 -9.40 2.48
CA GLY A 319 -6.05 -9.07 1.37
C GLY A 319 -5.45 -8.05 0.40
N ILE A 320 -6.31 -7.34 -0.32
CA ILE A 320 -5.89 -6.31 -1.27
C ILE A 320 -5.42 -5.06 -0.48
N PRO A 321 -4.27 -4.44 -0.85
CA PRO A 321 -3.77 -3.25 -0.18
C PRO A 321 -4.72 -2.05 -0.37
N LEU A 322 -5.47 -1.76 0.70
CA LEU A 322 -6.46 -0.69 0.81
C LEU A 322 -6.28 0.06 2.14
N LEU A 323 -7.07 1.13 2.33
CA LEU A 323 -6.95 2.04 3.48
C LEU A 323 -7.21 1.33 4.82
N GLU A 324 -8.11 0.36 4.83
CA GLU A 324 -8.44 -0.47 5.99
C GLU A 324 -7.20 -1.21 6.49
N GLY A 325 -6.34 -1.69 5.59
CA GLY A 325 -5.09 -2.34 5.95
C GLY A 325 -4.10 -1.40 6.61
N CYS A 326 -4.06 -0.11 6.21
CA CYS A 326 -3.24 0.91 6.87
C CYS A 326 -3.66 1.08 8.33
N VAL A 327 -4.97 1.25 8.57
CA VAL A 327 -5.51 1.50 9.92
C VAL A 327 -5.37 0.24 10.78
N ALA A 328 -5.79 -0.91 10.27
CA ALA A 328 -5.75 -2.16 11.02
C ALA A 328 -4.32 -2.54 11.43
N SER A 329 -3.35 -2.45 10.52
CA SER A 329 -1.94 -2.76 10.87
C SER A 329 -1.37 -1.79 11.91
N ALA A 330 -1.67 -0.49 11.81
CA ALA A 330 -1.20 0.51 12.76
C ALA A 330 -1.80 0.31 14.15
N GLU A 331 -3.12 0.11 14.21
CA GLU A 331 -3.84 -0.17 15.45
C GLU A 331 -3.31 -1.43 16.14
N TYR A 332 -3.11 -2.52 15.38
CA TYR A 332 -2.63 -3.78 15.95
C TYR A 332 -1.20 -3.67 16.49
N VAL A 333 -0.30 -2.97 15.77
CA VAL A 333 1.07 -2.71 16.24
C VAL A 333 1.07 -1.91 17.54
N VAL A 334 0.22 -0.89 17.64
CA VAL A 334 0.13 -0.05 18.84
C VAL A 334 -0.47 -0.81 20.01
N THR A 335 -1.64 -1.44 19.82
CA THR A 335 -2.41 -2.07 20.90
C THR A 335 -1.86 -3.41 21.37
N ARG A 336 -1.25 -4.20 20.47
CA ARG A 336 -0.71 -5.54 20.77
C ARG A 336 0.80 -5.59 20.86
N GLY A 337 1.49 -4.52 20.45
CA GLY A 337 2.94 -4.44 20.39
C GLY A 337 3.52 -3.41 21.34
N ILE A 338 3.44 -2.14 20.94
CA ILE A 338 4.09 -1.04 21.66
C ILE A 338 3.49 -0.85 23.05
N ALA A 339 2.17 -0.78 23.18
CA ALA A 339 1.54 -0.51 24.47
C ALA A 339 1.86 -1.61 25.52
N PRO A 340 1.74 -2.92 25.22
CA PRO A 340 2.19 -3.95 26.15
C PRO A 340 3.69 -3.91 26.45
N ALA A 341 4.54 -3.57 25.47
CA ALA A 341 5.98 -3.44 25.68
C ALA A 341 6.34 -2.31 26.66
N GLU A 342 5.54 -1.23 26.64
CA GLU A 342 5.67 -0.06 27.52
C GLU A 342 4.83 -0.16 28.80
N GLY A 343 4.11 -1.27 29.02
CA GLY A 343 3.22 -1.43 30.18
C GLY A 343 2.01 -0.48 30.18
N ILE A 344 1.59 -0.02 29.01
CA ILE A 344 0.46 0.87 28.79
C ILE A 344 -0.78 0.06 28.40
N GLU A 345 -1.91 0.34 29.05
CA GLU A 345 -3.22 -0.19 28.65
C GLU A 345 -3.93 0.80 27.73
N ILE A 346 -4.24 0.37 26.50
CA ILE A 346 -5.01 1.16 25.55
C ILE A 346 -6.43 0.58 25.48
N GLN A 347 -7.41 1.39 25.82
CA GLN A 347 -8.81 1.04 25.60
C GLN A 347 -9.22 1.42 24.17
N VAL A 348 -9.47 0.40 23.35
CA VAL A 348 -10.11 0.58 22.05
C VAL A 348 -11.62 0.73 22.25
N PRO A 349 -12.28 1.71 21.60
CA PRO A 349 -13.67 2.04 21.87
C PRO A 349 -14.72 1.09 21.25
N TRP A 350 -14.32 -0.03 20.62
CA TRP A 350 -15.22 -1.00 19.96
C TRP A 350 -15.09 -2.40 20.52
#